data_AF-A0A2V7SSJ9-F1
#
_entry.id   AF-A0A2V7SSJ9-F1
#
_cell.length_a   1.000
_cell.length_b   1.000
_cell.length_c   1.000
_cell.angle_alpha   90.00
_cell.angle_beta   90.00
_cell.angle_gamma   90.00
#
_symmetry.space_group_name_H-M   'P 1'
#
loop_
_entity.id
_entity.type
_entity.pdbx_description
1 polymer ?
#
loop_
_entity_poly.entity_id
_entity_poly.type
_entity_poly.pdbx_seq_one_letter_code
_entity_poly.pdbx_strand_id
1 'polypeptide(L)'
;MRPAAFLQNTLLGASALLIAGAHFAPDRDHTGPVLDAAVTFVNGSKDTSATVEASSTIEDGLAGLTRSAVAAFTGVVRPLSRPEALESAFRSYFAFKAAHPEQVRKPLLYFVDYGLPNTAKRGYVFDMEQMRVVDGPFTVAAGRGSAESNGVPTRFSNSSGSSATSLGLYVTKSIYDFSGHSAGKRYSSIGLRLMGVSTGFNDQAFARGVVAHGAPYVTPSKAGRSQGCPAMEPGRAQRLLPKLADGGMVFLFAPDQHWMTRDPWLTGSAS
;
A
#
# COMPACT_ATOMS: atom_id res chain seq x y z
N MET A 1 60.58 -41.26 -7.83
CA MET A 1 60.08 -42.10 -8.95
C MET A 1 59.29 -41.19 -9.88
N ARG A 2 59.72 -41.07 -11.13
CA ARG A 2 59.02 -40.42 -12.28
C ARG A 2 58.25 -41.52 -13.07
N PRO A 3 57.41 -41.26 -14.11
CA PRO A 3 56.97 -39.97 -14.72
C PRO A 3 55.48 -39.89 -15.20
N ALA A 4 55.10 -38.69 -15.72
CA ALA A 4 54.30 -38.31 -16.93
C ALA A 4 52.89 -38.93 -17.20
N ALA A 5 51.94 -38.35 -17.97
CA ALA A 5 51.92 -37.35 -19.04
C ALA A 5 50.51 -36.69 -19.11
N PHE A 6 50.37 -35.37 -19.34
CA PHE A 6 50.04 -34.70 -20.61
C PHE A 6 49.03 -35.39 -21.56
N LEU A 7 47.91 -34.72 -21.82
CA LEU A 7 47.35 -34.54 -23.18
C LEU A 7 46.35 -33.37 -23.22
N GLN A 8 46.79 -32.26 -23.83
CA GLN A 8 45.94 -31.27 -24.47
C GLN A 8 45.41 -31.87 -25.79
N ASN A 9 44.18 -31.53 -26.18
CA ASN A 9 43.81 -31.47 -27.58
C ASN A 9 42.78 -30.36 -27.82
N THR A 10 43.20 -29.39 -28.62
CA THR A 10 42.46 -28.36 -29.34
C THR A 10 41.81 -28.91 -30.61
N LEU A 11 40.63 -28.39 -30.98
CA LEU A 11 40.05 -28.34 -32.35
C LEU A 11 38.91 -27.29 -32.29
N LEU A 12 39.01 -26.08 -32.85
CA LEU A 12 38.97 -25.63 -34.25
C LEU A 12 37.71 -26.06 -35.04
N GLY A 13 36.98 -25.04 -35.53
CA GLY A 13 35.97 -25.11 -36.59
C GLY A 13 34.54 -24.82 -36.11
N ALA A 14 33.71 -24.04 -36.77
CA ALA A 14 33.84 -23.24 -37.98
C ALA A 14 32.65 -22.24 -38.00
N SER A 15 32.85 -21.11 -38.66
CA SER A 15 31.82 -20.11 -38.98
C SER A 15 30.74 -20.67 -39.91
N ALA A 16 29.50 -20.20 -39.74
CA ALA A 16 28.53 -20.09 -40.83
C ALA A 16 27.57 -18.92 -40.54
N LEU A 17 27.79 -17.81 -41.26
CA LEU A 17 26.76 -16.81 -41.54
C LEU A 17 25.75 -17.42 -42.52
N LEU A 18 24.45 -17.22 -42.27
CA LEU A 18 23.43 -17.25 -43.31
C LEU A 18 22.49 -16.06 -43.12
N ILE A 19 22.45 -15.24 -44.16
CA ILE A 19 21.57 -14.09 -44.37
C ILE A 19 20.48 -14.50 -45.37
N ALA A 20 19.34 -13.81 -45.28
CA ALA A 20 18.20 -13.71 -46.22
C ALA A 20 17.10 -14.77 -46.04
N GLY A 21 15.81 -14.43 -46.12
CA GLY A 21 15.17 -13.18 -46.54
C GLY A 21 13.70 -13.12 -46.13
N ALA A 22 13.12 -11.94 -46.32
CA ALA A 22 11.74 -11.60 -46.02
C ALA A 22 10.74 -12.27 -46.97
N HIS A 23 9.58 -12.67 -46.43
CA HIS A 23 8.33 -12.75 -47.19
C HIS A 23 7.16 -12.23 -46.35
N PHE A 24 6.34 -11.42 -47.01
CA PHE A 24 5.19 -10.67 -46.54
C PHE A 24 3.88 -11.41 -46.87
N ALA A 25 2.79 -10.98 -46.21
CA ALA A 25 1.36 -11.19 -46.50
C ALA A 25 0.60 -12.21 -45.59
N PRO A 26 -0.74 -12.10 -45.44
CA PRO A 26 -1.38 -11.09 -44.59
C PRO A 26 -2.44 -11.67 -43.61
N ASP A 27 -2.72 -10.87 -42.58
CA ASP A 27 -4.01 -10.61 -41.91
C ASP A 27 -4.92 -11.76 -41.41
N ARG A 28 -5.12 -11.80 -40.09
CA ARG A 28 -6.41 -12.11 -39.43
C ARG A 28 -6.44 -11.50 -38.02
N ASP A 29 -7.25 -10.46 -37.90
CA ASP A 29 -7.98 -9.93 -36.74
C ASP A 29 -7.91 -10.74 -35.43
N HIS A 30 -7.39 -10.10 -34.37
CA HIS A 30 -8.01 -10.17 -33.04
C HIS A 30 -7.86 -8.83 -32.32
N THR A 31 -9.01 -8.17 -32.18
CA THR A 31 -9.27 -6.97 -31.41
C THR A 31 -9.25 -7.28 -29.91
N GLY A 32 -8.39 -6.57 -29.18
CA GLY A 32 -8.47 -6.41 -27.73
C GLY A 32 -8.03 -4.98 -27.40
N PRO A 33 -8.67 -4.27 -26.46
CA PRO A 33 -8.34 -2.87 -26.20
C PRO A 33 -7.00 -2.81 -25.46
N VAL A 34 -5.93 -2.51 -26.20
CA VAL A 34 -4.68 -2.05 -25.62
C VAL A 34 -4.82 -0.53 -25.50
N LEU A 35 -5.12 -0.05 -24.29
CA LEU A 35 -5.16 1.38 -24.00
C LEU A 35 -3.71 1.87 -23.88
N ASP A 36 -3.12 2.26 -25.01
CA ASP A 36 -1.85 2.97 -25.05
C ASP A 36 -2.14 4.45 -25.29
N ALA A 37 -2.40 5.19 -24.20
CA ALA A 37 -2.59 6.63 -24.24
C ALA A 37 -1.22 7.32 -24.19
N ALA A 38 -0.51 7.33 -25.30
CA ALA A 38 0.64 8.21 -25.50
C ALA A 38 0.13 9.63 -25.83
N VAL A 39 0.10 10.52 -24.83
CA VAL A 39 -0.25 11.93 -25.05
C VAL A 39 0.99 12.69 -25.49
N THR A 40 1.04 13.03 -26.78
CA THR A 40 2.03 13.98 -27.31
C THR A 40 1.46 15.39 -27.15
N PHE A 41 2.04 16.18 -26.25
CA PHE A 41 1.65 17.58 -26.07
C PHE A 41 2.29 18.44 -27.17
N VAL A 42 1.48 18.90 -28.13
CA VAL A 42 1.79 20.07 -28.97
C VAL A 42 0.64 21.06 -28.86
N ASN A 43 1.04 22.31 -28.72
CA ASN A 43 0.31 23.44 -28.18
C ASN A 43 -0.95 23.86 -28.96
N GLY A 44 -2.02 24.24 -28.23
CA GLY A 44 -2.99 25.24 -28.69
C GLY A 44 -4.37 24.75 -29.14
N SER A 45 -5.26 24.44 -28.19
CA SER A 45 -6.68 24.88 -28.14
C SER A 45 -7.37 24.23 -26.92
N LYS A 46 -8.06 25.04 -26.10
CA LYS A 46 -8.82 24.58 -24.93
C LYS A 46 -10.07 23.82 -25.38
N ASP A 47 -9.97 22.50 -25.54
CA ASP A 47 -11.15 21.62 -25.59
C ASP A 47 -11.47 21.12 -24.19
N THR A 48 -12.14 21.98 -23.42
CA THR A 48 -12.61 21.69 -22.06
C THR A 48 -13.64 20.55 -22.02
N SER A 49 -14.33 20.24 -23.11
CA SER A 49 -15.37 19.19 -23.16
C SER A 49 -14.76 17.78 -23.11
N ALA A 50 -13.73 17.52 -23.92
CA ALA A 50 -13.06 16.21 -23.97
C ALA A 50 -12.32 15.89 -22.66
N THR A 51 -11.76 16.92 -22.00
CA THR A 51 -11.10 16.75 -20.68
C THR A 51 -12.11 16.46 -19.57
N VAL A 52 -13.31 17.04 -19.62
CA VAL A 52 -14.36 16.81 -18.62
C VAL A 52 -14.97 15.42 -18.79
N GLU A 53 -15.24 14.98 -20.01
CA GLU A 53 -15.77 13.64 -20.31
C GLU A 53 -14.77 12.52 -19.96
N ALA A 54 -13.48 12.74 -20.21
CA ALA A 54 -12.44 11.79 -19.81
C ALA A 54 -12.30 11.70 -18.28
N SER A 55 -12.35 12.84 -17.58
CA SER A 55 -12.29 12.88 -16.11
C SER A 55 -13.50 12.19 -15.47
N SER A 56 -14.71 12.45 -15.97
CA SER A 56 -15.92 11.81 -15.44
C SER A 56 -15.92 10.29 -15.68
N THR A 57 -15.44 9.85 -16.83
CA THR A 57 -15.35 8.40 -17.15
C THR A 57 -14.37 7.67 -16.23
N ILE A 58 -13.24 8.30 -15.88
CA ILE A 58 -12.28 7.74 -14.93
C ILE A 58 -12.89 7.68 -13.52
N GLU A 59 -13.53 8.76 -13.07
CA GLU A 59 -14.19 8.81 -11.76
C GLU A 59 -15.28 7.75 -11.62
N ASP A 60 -16.11 7.57 -12.65
CA ASP A 60 -17.14 6.53 -12.69
C ASP A 60 -16.54 5.11 -12.64
N GLY A 61 -15.44 4.88 -13.36
CA GLY A 61 -14.69 3.63 -13.34
C GLY A 61 -14.13 3.31 -11.95
N LEU A 62 -13.49 4.30 -11.30
CA LEU A 62 -12.96 4.16 -9.94
C LEU A 62 -14.06 3.92 -8.91
N ALA A 63 -15.21 4.61 -9.06
CA ALA A 63 -16.37 4.38 -8.21
C ALA A 63 -16.94 2.96 -8.41
N GLY A 64 -16.96 2.45 -9.63
CA GLY A 64 -17.31 1.07 -9.95
C GLY A 64 -16.40 0.05 -9.25
N LEU A 65 -15.09 0.20 -9.41
CA LEU A 65 -14.09 -0.65 -8.74
C LEU A 65 -14.23 -0.64 -7.22
N THR A 66 -14.44 0.55 -6.64
CA THR A 66 -14.66 0.72 -5.21
C THR A 66 -15.89 -0.05 -4.73
N ARG A 67 -17.03 0.10 -5.42
CA ARG A 67 -18.27 -0.64 -5.07
C ARG A 67 -18.08 -2.15 -5.15
N SER A 68 -17.42 -2.64 -6.20
CA SER A 68 -17.11 -4.07 -6.37
C SER A 68 -16.23 -4.59 -5.23
N ALA A 69 -15.20 -3.85 -4.83
CA ALA A 69 -14.37 -4.22 -3.70
C ALA A 69 -15.15 -4.22 -2.38
N VAL A 70 -15.94 -3.18 -2.10
CA VAL A 70 -16.80 -3.14 -0.89
C VAL A 70 -17.74 -4.34 -0.84
N ALA A 71 -18.38 -4.69 -1.96
CA ALA A 71 -19.27 -5.84 -2.04
C ALA A 71 -18.54 -7.16 -1.74
N ALA A 72 -17.29 -7.33 -2.22
CA ALA A 72 -16.49 -8.51 -1.95
C ALA A 72 -16.11 -8.67 -0.46
N PHE A 73 -15.96 -7.56 0.28
CA PHE A 73 -15.41 -7.58 1.64
C PHE A 73 -16.44 -7.34 2.77
N THR A 74 -17.60 -6.71 2.50
CA THR A 74 -18.59 -6.32 3.53
C THR A 74 -19.16 -7.49 4.35
N GLY A 75 -19.20 -8.69 3.75
CA GLY A 75 -19.64 -9.92 4.42
C GLY A 75 -18.62 -10.52 5.39
N VAL A 76 -17.32 -10.24 5.20
CA VAL A 76 -16.22 -10.95 5.88
C VAL A 76 -15.38 -10.04 6.78
N VAL A 77 -15.36 -8.72 6.55
CA VAL A 77 -14.59 -7.76 7.33
C VAL A 77 -15.46 -7.18 8.45
N ARG A 78 -15.31 -7.71 9.67
CA ARG A 78 -15.98 -7.22 10.88
C ARG A 78 -15.10 -7.41 12.12
N PRO A 79 -15.08 -6.47 13.08
CA PRO A 79 -15.89 -5.25 13.13
C PRO A 79 -15.33 -4.12 12.26
N LEU A 80 -16.18 -3.13 11.98
CA LEU A 80 -15.84 -1.81 11.44
C LEU A 80 -16.48 -0.75 12.34
N SER A 81 -15.82 0.37 12.56
CA SER A 81 -16.36 1.50 13.34
C SER A 81 -17.47 2.23 12.58
N ARG A 82 -17.40 2.20 11.25
CA ARG A 82 -18.24 2.93 10.32
C ARG A 82 -18.40 2.16 9.00
N PRO A 83 -19.58 2.13 8.37
CA PRO A 83 -19.76 1.53 7.05
C PRO A 83 -18.79 2.09 6.00
N GLU A 84 -18.49 3.38 6.09
CA GLU A 84 -17.66 4.13 5.14
C GLU A 84 -16.16 3.76 5.23
N ALA A 85 -15.73 2.99 6.23
CA ALA A 85 -14.31 2.71 6.49
C ALA A 85 -13.65 1.91 5.35
N LEU A 86 -14.32 0.87 4.84
CA LEU A 86 -13.84 0.09 3.70
C LEU A 86 -13.93 0.86 2.39
N GLU A 87 -15.03 1.58 2.19
CA GLU A 87 -15.22 2.42 1.01
C GLU A 87 -14.09 3.45 0.89
N SER A 88 -13.75 4.12 2.00
CA SER A 88 -12.64 5.08 2.06
C SER A 88 -11.31 4.42 1.70
N ALA A 89 -11.02 3.24 2.26
CA ALA A 89 -9.78 2.53 2.00
C ALA A 89 -9.64 2.11 0.53
N PHE A 90 -10.70 1.57 -0.06
CA PHE A 90 -10.69 1.09 -1.44
C PHE A 90 -10.71 2.22 -2.45
N ARG A 91 -11.49 3.28 -2.20
CA ARG A 91 -11.46 4.50 -3.02
C ARG A 91 -10.05 5.08 -3.07
N SER A 92 -9.43 5.26 -1.91
CA SER A 92 -8.08 5.79 -1.80
C SER A 92 -7.06 4.88 -2.51
N TYR A 93 -7.17 3.56 -2.33
CA TYR A 93 -6.33 2.58 -3.02
C TYR A 93 -6.41 2.69 -4.54
N PHE A 94 -7.62 2.68 -5.11
CA PHE A 94 -7.79 2.70 -6.57
C PHE A 94 -7.41 4.05 -7.16
N ALA A 95 -7.79 5.16 -6.52
CA ALA A 95 -7.45 6.50 -6.98
C ALA A 95 -5.92 6.70 -7.04
N PHE A 96 -5.21 6.34 -5.97
CA PHE A 96 -3.74 6.45 -5.95
C PHE A 96 -3.08 5.52 -6.95
N LYS A 97 -3.54 4.25 -7.05
CA LYS A 97 -3.00 3.29 -8.01
C LYS A 97 -3.18 3.74 -9.46
N ALA A 98 -4.31 4.37 -9.79
CA ALA A 98 -4.55 4.89 -11.13
C ALA A 98 -3.64 6.09 -11.46
N ALA A 99 -3.41 6.97 -10.49
CA ALA A 99 -2.55 8.15 -10.68
C ALA A 99 -1.05 7.83 -10.65
N HIS A 100 -0.63 6.80 -9.91
CA HIS A 100 0.77 6.46 -9.67
C HIS A 100 1.05 4.95 -9.81
N PRO A 101 0.76 4.33 -10.97
CA PRO A 101 0.89 2.89 -11.17
C PRO A 101 2.32 2.38 -10.94
N GLU A 102 3.34 3.19 -11.19
CA GLU A 102 4.75 2.87 -10.99
C GLU A 102 5.13 2.70 -9.51
N GLN A 103 4.35 3.30 -8.60
CA GLN A 103 4.59 3.22 -7.15
C GLN A 103 3.87 2.05 -6.49
N VAL A 104 2.75 1.59 -7.05
CA VAL A 104 1.92 0.50 -6.51
C VAL A 104 2.25 -0.81 -7.21
N ARG A 105 3.37 -1.42 -6.81
CA ARG A 105 3.92 -2.64 -7.42
C ARG A 105 3.43 -3.95 -6.79
N LYS A 106 2.66 -3.88 -5.70
CA LYS A 106 2.07 -5.04 -5.02
C LYS A 106 0.56 -4.83 -4.88
N PRO A 107 -0.28 -5.86 -5.09
CA PRO A 107 -1.73 -5.75 -4.94
C PRO A 107 -2.18 -5.78 -3.47
N LEU A 108 -1.30 -5.48 -2.51
CA LEU A 108 -1.58 -5.65 -1.09
C LEU A 108 -1.92 -4.33 -0.40
N LEU A 109 -3.01 -4.35 0.36
CA LEU A 109 -3.45 -3.22 1.19
C LEU A 109 -3.54 -3.64 2.66
N TYR A 110 -2.69 -3.05 3.51
CA TYR A 110 -2.81 -3.16 4.96
C TYR A 110 -3.75 -2.08 5.49
N PHE A 111 -4.93 -2.48 5.94
CA PHE A 111 -5.97 -1.61 6.46
C PHE A 111 -6.03 -1.65 8.00
N VAL A 112 -6.24 -0.48 8.61
CA VAL A 112 -6.49 -0.35 10.06
C VAL A 112 -7.63 0.63 10.33
N ASP A 113 -8.60 0.22 11.13
CA ASP A 113 -9.72 1.05 11.58
C ASP A 113 -9.51 1.55 13.02
N TYR A 114 -8.98 2.77 13.16
CA TYR A 114 -8.79 3.43 14.45
C TYR A 114 -10.05 4.07 15.03
N GLY A 115 -11.22 3.94 14.40
CA GLY A 115 -12.49 4.21 15.07
C GLY A 115 -12.87 3.11 16.09
N LEU A 116 -12.15 1.99 16.09
CA LEU A 116 -12.31 0.90 17.04
C LEU A 116 -11.28 0.97 18.19
N PRO A 117 -11.61 0.47 19.40
CA PRO A 117 -10.69 0.49 20.54
C PRO A 117 -9.50 -0.47 20.35
N ASN A 118 -8.47 -0.32 21.17
CA ASN A 118 -7.26 -1.15 21.12
C ASN A 118 -7.47 -2.63 21.51
N THR A 119 -8.63 -2.99 22.05
CA THR A 119 -9.05 -4.38 22.31
C THR A 119 -9.79 -5.01 21.13
N ALA A 120 -10.20 -4.21 20.14
CA ALA A 120 -10.84 -4.71 18.94
C ALA A 120 -9.80 -5.21 17.91
N LYS A 121 -10.18 -6.26 17.18
CA LYS A 121 -9.43 -6.72 16.03
C LYS A 121 -9.74 -5.82 14.83
N ARG A 122 -8.94 -4.76 14.69
CA ARG A 122 -9.15 -3.62 13.79
C ARG A 122 -8.21 -3.56 12.58
N GLY A 123 -7.36 -4.54 12.40
CA GLY A 123 -6.40 -4.63 11.29
C GLY A 123 -6.68 -5.80 10.35
N TYR A 124 -6.46 -5.58 9.06
CA TYR A 124 -6.60 -6.56 7.98
C TYR A 124 -5.53 -6.33 6.92
N VAL A 125 -5.12 -7.37 6.21
CA VAL A 125 -4.39 -7.25 4.95
C VAL A 125 -5.24 -7.86 3.84
N PHE A 126 -5.46 -7.10 2.78
CA PHE A 126 -6.22 -7.50 1.61
C PHE A 126 -5.29 -7.75 0.43
N ASP A 127 -5.68 -8.72 -0.39
CA ASP A 127 -5.23 -8.84 -1.77
C ASP A 127 -6.30 -8.19 -2.64
N MET A 128 -5.96 -7.03 -3.20
CA MET A 128 -6.85 -6.17 -3.98
C MET A 128 -6.94 -6.57 -5.45
N GLU A 129 -6.12 -7.53 -5.90
CA GLU A 129 -6.24 -8.13 -7.23
C GLU A 129 -7.15 -9.37 -7.16
N GLN A 130 -6.93 -10.23 -6.15
CA GLN A 130 -7.72 -11.44 -5.95
C GLN A 130 -8.99 -11.21 -5.11
N MET A 131 -9.21 -9.98 -4.63
CA MET A 131 -10.35 -9.57 -3.77
C MET A 131 -10.57 -10.51 -2.57
N ARG A 132 -9.49 -10.83 -1.84
CA ARG A 132 -9.56 -11.71 -0.67
C ARG A 132 -8.79 -11.18 0.53
N VAL A 133 -9.19 -11.63 1.71
CA VAL A 133 -8.46 -11.35 2.96
C VAL A 133 -7.22 -12.25 3.01
N VAL A 134 -6.05 -11.64 3.15
CA VAL A 134 -4.76 -12.34 3.30
C VAL A 134 -4.51 -12.69 4.77
N ASP A 135 -4.80 -11.76 5.68
CA ASP A 135 -4.73 -11.95 7.14
C ASP A 135 -5.68 -10.93 7.79
N GLY A 136 -6.25 -11.27 8.94
CA GLY A 136 -7.28 -10.47 9.60
C GLY A 136 -8.44 -11.32 10.10
N PRO A 137 -9.23 -10.80 11.06
CA PRO A 137 -9.01 -9.56 11.78
C PRO A 137 -7.91 -9.70 12.86
N PHE A 138 -7.18 -8.62 13.17
CA PHE A 138 -6.21 -8.59 14.28
C PHE A 138 -6.09 -7.26 15.01
N THR A 139 -5.51 -7.27 16.21
CA THR A 139 -5.27 -6.05 17.00
C THR A 139 -4.09 -5.26 16.43
N VAL A 140 -4.18 -3.93 16.50
CA VAL A 140 -3.14 -3.01 16.02
C VAL A 140 -2.96 -1.90 17.04
N ALA A 141 -1.74 -1.51 17.40
CA ALA A 141 -1.49 -0.36 18.28
C ALA A 141 -1.59 0.95 17.51
N ALA A 142 -2.15 1.98 18.15
CA ALA A 142 -2.09 3.36 17.68
C ALA A 142 -1.01 4.14 18.44
N GLY A 143 -0.66 5.33 17.94
CA GLY A 143 0.21 6.25 18.66
C GLY A 143 -0.35 6.68 20.01
N ARG A 144 0.52 6.79 21.01
CA ARG A 144 0.12 7.25 22.34
C ARG A 144 -0.49 8.65 22.30
N GLY A 145 -0.01 9.55 21.44
CA GLY A 145 -0.57 10.89 21.30
C GLY A 145 -1.97 10.96 20.70
N SER A 146 -2.58 9.80 20.36
CA SER A 146 -3.90 9.70 19.76
C SER A 146 -5.04 9.40 20.73
N ALA A 147 -4.75 8.98 21.96
CA ALA A 147 -5.75 8.76 23.00
C ALA A 147 -5.11 9.01 24.36
N GLU A 148 -5.83 9.56 25.32
CA GLU A 148 -5.32 9.76 26.69
C GLU A 148 -5.00 8.43 27.38
N SER A 149 -5.87 7.43 27.21
CA SER A 149 -5.78 6.11 27.82
C SER A 149 -5.94 4.98 26.78
N ASN A 150 -6.12 3.74 27.26
CA ASN A 150 -6.50 2.63 26.39
C ASN A 150 -7.95 2.84 25.93
N GLY A 151 -8.18 2.93 24.62
CA GLY A 151 -9.50 3.23 24.08
C GLY A 151 -9.49 3.47 22.59
N VAL A 152 -10.51 4.17 22.11
CA VAL A 152 -10.62 4.63 20.72
C VAL A 152 -9.72 5.87 20.55
N PRO A 153 -8.76 5.86 19.60
CA PRO A 153 -8.05 7.06 19.17
C PRO A 153 -8.99 8.20 18.75
N THR A 154 -8.81 9.39 19.31
CA THR A 154 -9.62 10.59 19.02
C THR A 154 -8.79 11.77 18.53
N ARG A 155 -7.45 11.65 18.52
CA ARG A 155 -6.53 12.69 18.04
C ARG A 155 -5.55 12.12 17.02
N PHE A 156 -5.35 12.82 15.92
CA PHE A 156 -4.41 12.44 14.87
C PHE A 156 -3.54 13.64 14.53
N SER A 157 -2.29 13.39 14.12
CA SER A 157 -1.37 14.48 13.84
C SER A 157 -0.30 14.07 12.85
N ASN A 158 0.03 14.99 11.95
CA ASN A 158 1.14 14.89 11.04
C ASN A 158 2.45 15.49 11.61
N SER A 159 2.38 16.14 12.77
CA SER A 159 3.51 16.89 13.34
C SER A 159 4.54 15.97 13.99
N SER A 160 5.82 16.34 13.84
CA SER A 160 6.93 15.69 14.57
C SER A 160 6.74 15.82 16.08
N GLY A 161 7.21 14.81 16.83
CA GLY A 161 7.09 14.78 18.30
C GLY A 161 5.67 14.54 18.85
N SER A 162 4.61 14.61 18.03
CA SER A 162 3.22 14.47 18.49
C SER A 162 2.89 13.11 19.10
N SER A 163 3.70 12.08 18.79
CA SER A 163 3.47 10.68 19.14
C SER A 163 2.09 10.12 18.71
N ALA A 164 1.37 10.85 17.86
CA ALA A 164 0.05 10.50 17.38
C ALA A 164 0.14 9.80 16.02
N THR A 165 -0.83 8.92 15.76
CA THR A 165 -1.05 8.34 14.44
C THR A 165 -1.37 9.44 13.42
N SER A 166 -0.87 9.28 12.20
CA SER A 166 -1.26 10.08 11.04
C SER A 166 -2.22 9.26 10.17
N LEU A 167 -3.37 9.82 9.80
CA LEU A 167 -4.39 9.12 9.01
C LEU A 167 -4.06 9.15 7.51
N GLY A 168 -4.76 8.34 6.73
CA GLY A 168 -4.66 8.36 5.28
C GLY A 168 -3.82 7.23 4.70
N LEU A 169 -3.46 7.39 3.42
CA LEU A 169 -2.79 6.40 2.61
C LEU A 169 -1.28 6.54 2.67
N TYR A 170 -0.60 5.40 2.64
CA TYR A 170 0.85 5.29 2.59
C TYR A 170 1.26 4.31 1.49
N VAL A 171 2.33 4.64 0.78
CA VAL A 171 3.09 3.69 -0.02
C VAL A 171 4.19 3.09 0.85
N THR A 172 4.26 1.76 0.85
CA THR A 172 5.29 1.04 1.60
C THR A 172 6.62 1.05 0.85
N LYS A 173 7.71 1.18 1.60
CA LYS A 173 9.09 1.15 1.09
C LYS A 173 9.82 -0.08 1.65
N SER A 174 11.12 0.04 1.88
CA SER A 174 11.94 -1.07 2.35
C SER A 174 11.62 -1.48 3.78
N ILE A 175 11.91 -2.75 4.08
CA ILE A 175 11.99 -3.26 5.45
C ILE A 175 13.34 -2.91 6.10
N TYR A 176 13.39 -2.93 7.43
CA TYR A 176 14.63 -2.79 8.21
C TYR A 176 14.51 -3.40 9.60
N ASP A 177 15.64 -3.58 10.28
CA ASP A 177 15.69 -3.99 11.68
C ASP A 177 15.23 -2.84 12.59
N PHE A 178 14.01 -2.96 13.09
CA PHE A 178 13.40 -2.00 14.01
C PHE A 178 13.81 -2.31 15.45
N SER A 179 14.17 -1.28 16.22
CA SER A 179 14.33 -1.36 17.67
C SER A 179 13.36 -0.40 18.36
N GLY A 180 12.69 -0.89 19.41
CA GLY A 180 11.76 -0.11 20.21
C GLY A 180 11.94 -0.36 21.70
N HIS A 181 11.14 0.32 22.52
CA HIS A 181 11.11 0.14 23.97
C HIS A 181 9.71 -0.26 24.44
N SER A 182 9.64 -1.19 25.39
CA SER A 182 8.42 -1.62 26.05
C SER A 182 8.71 -1.90 27.52
N ALA A 183 7.95 -1.28 28.44
CA ALA A 183 8.14 -1.43 29.89
C ALA A 183 9.61 -1.27 30.33
N GLY A 184 10.30 -0.25 29.80
CA GLY A 184 11.72 0.03 30.11
C GLY A 184 12.73 -0.92 29.47
N LYS A 185 12.29 -1.94 28.70
CA LYS A 185 13.17 -2.89 28.02
C LYS A 185 13.19 -2.65 26.51
N ARG A 186 14.38 -2.74 25.93
CA ARG A 186 14.54 -2.71 24.47
C ARG A 186 14.03 -4.02 23.85
N TYR A 187 13.39 -3.94 22.70
CA TYR A 187 13.04 -5.08 21.87
C TYR A 187 13.42 -4.80 20.41
N SER A 188 13.62 -5.85 19.64
CA SER A 188 13.88 -5.77 18.19
C SER A 188 12.77 -6.44 17.41
N SER A 189 12.47 -5.96 16.21
CA SER A 189 11.50 -6.52 15.29
C SER A 189 11.83 -6.10 13.85
N ILE A 190 10.98 -6.50 12.91
CA ILE A 190 10.99 -5.95 11.55
C ILE A 190 10.13 -4.68 11.50
N GLY A 191 10.66 -3.64 10.85
CA GLY A 191 9.94 -2.41 10.54
C GLY A 191 9.78 -2.25 9.03
N LEU A 192 8.63 -1.75 8.60
CA LEU A 192 8.31 -1.41 7.22
C LEU A 192 8.19 0.10 7.10
N ARG A 193 9.04 0.73 6.28
CA ARG A 193 9.02 2.17 6.06
C ARG A 193 7.75 2.59 5.33
N LEU A 194 7.12 3.65 5.82
CA LEU A 194 5.89 4.20 5.26
C LEU A 194 6.14 5.59 4.68
N MET A 195 5.86 5.76 3.40
CA MET A 195 5.81 7.06 2.74
C MET A 195 4.36 7.50 2.69
N GLY A 196 3.99 8.50 3.49
CA GLY A 196 2.65 9.06 3.47
C GLY A 196 2.41 9.85 2.20
N VAL A 197 1.26 9.61 1.56
CA VAL A 197 0.87 10.25 0.30
C VAL A 197 -0.40 11.09 0.44
N SER A 198 -1.03 11.11 1.62
CA SER A 198 -2.13 12.01 1.94
C SER A 198 -1.57 13.36 2.42
N THR A 199 -1.36 14.27 1.47
CA THR A 199 -0.80 15.62 1.70
C THR A 199 -1.50 16.35 2.84
N GLY A 200 -0.72 16.96 3.73
CA GLY A 200 -1.21 17.63 4.95
C GLY A 200 -1.58 16.70 6.11
N PHE A 201 -1.84 15.42 5.87
CA PHE A 201 -2.28 14.46 6.90
C PHE A 201 -1.21 13.47 7.32
N ASN A 202 -0.41 12.97 6.38
CA ASN A 202 0.66 12.01 6.66
C ASN A 202 1.93 12.17 5.82
N ASP A 203 2.02 13.20 4.97
CA ASP A 203 3.20 13.46 4.12
C ASP A 203 4.52 13.64 4.90
N GLN A 204 4.48 13.98 6.19
CA GLN A 204 5.67 14.05 7.05
C GLN A 204 6.05 12.71 7.70
N ALA A 205 5.25 11.66 7.51
CA ALA A 205 5.40 10.39 8.22
C ALA A 205 6.76 9.72 7.97
N PHE A 206 7.26 9.76 6.72
CA PHE A 206 8.56 9.18 6.39
C PHE A 206 9.70 9.89 7.11
N ALA A 207 9.71 11.23 7.08
CA ALA A 207 10.69 12.06 7.78
C ALA A 207 10.62 11.89 9.31
N ARG A 208 9.42 11.64 9.84
CA ARG A 208 9.18 11.32 11.27
C ARG A 208 9.57 9.90 11.67
N GLY A 209 10.01 9.06 10.71
CA GLY A 209 10.35 7.67 10.98
C GLY A 209 9.14 6.78 11.31
N VAL A 210 7.94 7.15 10.83
CA VAL A 210 6.74 6.33 11.01
C VAL A 210 6.87 5.06 10.16
N VAL A 211 6.66 3.92 10.81
CA VAL A 211 6.83 2.59 10.23
C VAL A 211 5.68 1.69 10.66
N ALA A 212 5.34 0.66 9.89
CA ALA A 212 4.59 -0.48 10.45
C ALA A 212 5.59 -1.44 11.08
N HIS A 213 5.32 -1.98 12.27
CA HIS A 213 6.30 -2.85 12.94
C HIS A 213 5.67 -3.90 13.86
N GLY A 214 6.45 -4.90 14.22
CA GLY A 214 6.09 -5.83 15.29
C GLY A 214 6.40 -5.25 16.68
N ALA A 215 5.57 -5.55 17.68
CA ALA A 215 5.81 -5.11 19.04
C ALA A 215 5.29 -6.13 20.09
N PRO A 216 6.05 -6.41 21.16
CA PRO A 216 5.66 -7.37 22.19
C PRO A 216 4.47 -6.89 23.05
N TYR A 217 4.14 -5.59 22.99
CA TYR A 217 2.95 -5.04 23.63
C TYR A 217 1.67 -5.19 22.81
N VAL A 218 1.71 -5.92 21.68
CA VAL A 218 0.51 -6.27 20.90
C VAL A 218 0.29 -7.77 20.97
N THR A 219 -0.92 -8.16 21.39
CA THR A 219 -1.35 -9.55 21.60
C THR A 219 -2.70 -9.80 20.91
N PRO A 220 -3.17 -11.06 20.83
CA PRO A 220 -4.40 -11.36 20.09
C PRO A 220 -5.65 -10.67 20.67
N SER A 221 -5.60 -10.30 21.96
CA SER A 221 -6.71 -9.71 22.70
C SER A 221 -6.60 -8.20 22.90
N LYS A 222 -5.40 -7.61 22.80
CA LYS A 222 -5.22 -6.16 22.96
C LYS A 222 -3.93 -5.65 22.35
N ALA A 223 -3.94 -4.37 22.00
CA ALA A 223 -2.74 -3.63 21.62
C ALA A 223 -2.39 -2.58 22.68
N GLY A 224 -1.11 -2.46 23.01
CA GLY A 224 -0.54 -1.31 23.71
C GLY A 224 -0.54 -0.04 22.85
N ARG A 225 0.37 0.89 23.15
CA ARG A 225 0.48 2.18 22.46
C ARG A 225 1.89 2.35 21.88
N SER A 226 1.98 2.75 20.63
CA SER A 226 3.23 3.08 19.94
C SER A 226 3.53 4.59 20.05
N GLN A 227 4.48 5.10 19.27
CA GLN A 227 4.74 6.55 19.13
C GLN A 227 4.17 7.13 17.82
N GLY A 228 3.11 6.52 17.26
CA GLY A 228 2.46 6.95 16.02
C GLY A 228 2.46 5.89 14.92
N CYS A 229 3.21 4.82 15.12
CA CYS A 229 3.35 3.69 14.20
C CYS A 229 2.19 2.68 14.36
N PRO A 230 1.59 2.16 13.26
CA PRO A 230 0.76 0.96 13.35
C PRO A 230 1.63 -0.24 13.76
N ALA A 231 1.42 -0.76 14.97
CA ALA A 231 2.16 -1.93 15.45
C ALA A 231 1.27 -3.16 15.56
N MET A 232 1.82 -4.33 15.22
CA MET A 232 1.13 -5.63 15.30
C MET A 232 1.96 -6.65 16.09
N GLU A 233 1.45 -7.86 16.24
CA GLU A 233 2.20 -8.95 16.89
C GLU A 233 3.50 -9.26 16.13
N PRO A 234 4.63 -9.53 16.81
CA PRO A 234 5.91 -9.75 16.15
C PRO A 234 5.88 -10.87 15.10
N GLY A 235 5.24 -11.99 15.42
CA GLY A 235 5.09 -13.11 14.48
C GLY A 235 4.25 -12.76 13.26
N ARG A 236 3.23 -11.88 13.39
CA ARG A 236 2.47 -11.40 12.22
C ARG A 236 3.30 -10.44 11.38
N ALA A 237 4.02 -9.52 12.03
CA ALA A 237 4.88 -8.57 11.34
C ALA A 237 5.93 -9.29 10.46
N GLN A 238 6.57 -10.34 11.00
CA GLN A 238 7.54 -11.15 10.27
C GLN A 238 6.96 -11.81 9.02
N ARG A 239 5.69 -12.23 9.06
CA ARG A 239 5.03 -12.89 7.92
C ARG A 239 4.46 -11.92 6.89
N LEU A 240 3.98 -10.75 7.30
CA LEU A 240 3.21 -9.85 6.44
C LEU A 240 4.00 -8.67 5.90
N LEU A 241 4.85 -8.03 6.72
CA LEU A 241 5.56 -6.81 6.31
C LEU A 241 6.48 -7.03 5.09
N PRO A 242 7.21 -8.16 4.95
CA PRO A 242 7.98 -8.43 3.74
C PRO A 242 7.13 -8.55 2.46
N LYS A 243 5.88 -9.01 2.57
CA LYS A 243 4.98 -9.14 1.42
C LYS A 243 4.50 -7.78 0.93
N LEU A 244 4.28 -6.87 1.87
CA LEU A 244 3.85 -5.49 1.60
C LEU A 244 5.01 -4.64 1.07
N ALA A 245 6.25 -4.93 1.45
CA ALA A 245 7.42 -4.11 1.14
C ALA A 245 7.55 -3.76 -0.35
N ASP A 246 8.10 -2.56 -0.57
CA ASP A 246 8.49 -2.09 -1.90
C ASP A 246 7.32 -2.05 -2.90
N GLY A 247 6.21 -1.42 -2.50
CA GLY A 247 5.11 -1.07 -3.41
C GLY A 247 3.73 -1.63 -3.05
N GLY A 248 3.54 -2.19 -1.85
CA GLY A 248 2.20 -2.32 -1.26
C GLY A 248 1.74 -1.02 -0.61
N MET A 249 0.54 -1.00 -0.06
CA MET A 249 -0.01 0.19 0.59
C MET A 249 -0.53 -0.07 2.00
N VAL A 250 -0.57 0.98 2.82
CA VAL A 250 -1.21 0.98 4.14
C VAL A 250 -2.26 2.07 4.16
N PHE A 251 -3.45 1.78 4.69
CA PHE A 251 -4.50 2.77 4.90
C PHE A 251 -4.91 2.80 6.37
N LEU A 252 -4.72 3.95 7.00
CA LEU A 252 -5.04 4.18 8.41
C LEU A 252 -6.29 5.06 8.48
N PHE A 253 -7.41 4.43 8.83
CA PHE A 253 -8.72 5.07 8.90
C PHE A 253 -9.06 5.49 10.34
N ALA A 254 -9.79 6.59 10.48
CA ALA A 254 -10.62 6.89 11.65
C ALA A 254 -11.82 7.74 11.21
N PRO A 255 -12.94 7.76 11.96
CA PRO A 255 -14.09 8.63 11.67
C PRO A 255 -13.82 10.10 12.03
N ASP A 256 -12.76 10.67 11.46
CA ASP A 256 -12.33 12.05 11.64
C ASP A 256 -12.83 12.90 10.46
N GLN A 257 -13.82 13.76 10.71
CA GLN A 257 -14.48 14.56 9.66
C GLN A 257 -13.51 15.52 8.96
N HIS A 258 -12.56 16.09 9.71
CA HIS A 258 -11.57 17.02 9.18
C HIS A 258 -10.69 16.33 8.13
N TRP A 259 -10.24 15.10 8.40
CA TRP A 259 -9.50 14.28 7.44
C TRP A 259 -10.38 13.75 6.31
N MET A 260 -11.52 13.13 6.61
CA MET A 260 -12.38 12.49 5.61
C MET A 260 -12.85 13.45 4.51
N THR A 261 -13.02 14.74 4.82
CA THR A 261 -13.49 15.77 3.88
C THR A 261 -12.38 16.48 3.11
N ARG A 262 -11.10 16.20 3.38
CA ARG A 262 -9.96 16.93 2.78
C ARG A 262 -8.79 16.05 2.35
N ASP A 263 -8.81 14.75 2.64
CA ASP A 263 -7.80 13.83 2.12
C ASP A 263 -7.91 13.76 0.58
N PRO A 264 -6.80 14.02 -0.16
CA PRO A 264 -6.84 14.13 -1.61
C PRO A 264 -7.27 12.83 -2.30
N TRP A 265 -7.03 11.68 -1.68
CA TRP A 265 -7.38 10.36 -2.21
C TRP A 265 -8.79 9.91 -1.81
N LEU A 266 -9.48 10.69 -0.97
CA LEU A 266 -10.89 10.50 -0.64
C LEU A 266 -11.81 11.51 -1.33
N THR A 267 -11.35 12.72 -1.62
CA THR A 267 -12.21 13.78 -2.19
C THR A 267 -12.08 13.92 -3.70
N GLY A 268 -11.13 13.23 -4.34
CA GLY A 268 -10.90 13.32 -5.79
C GLY A 268 -10.24 14.62 -6.24
N SER A 269 -9.78 15.45 -5.30
CA SER A 269 -9.07 16.69 -5.61
C SER A 269 -7.58 16.37 -5.79
N ALA A 270 -7.21 15.77 -6.92
CA ALA A 270 -5.85 15.84 -7.40
C ALA A 270 -5.55 17.33 -7.66
N SER A 271 -4.91 17.98 -6.69
CA SER A 271 -4.42 19.36 -6.82
C SER A 271 -2.97 19.35 -7.25
#